data_AF-A0A377TZS1-F1
#
_entry.id   AF-A0A377TZS1-F1
#
_cell.length_a   1.000
_cell.length_b   1.000
_cell.length_c   1.000
_cell.angle_alpha   90.00
_cell.angle_beta   90.00
_cell.angle_gamma   90.00
#
_symmetry.space_group_name_H-M   'P 1'
#
loop_
_entity.id
_entity.type
_entity.pdbx_description
1 polymer ?
#
loop_
_entity_poly.entity_id
_entity_poly.type
_entity_poly.pdbx_seq_one_letter_code
_entity_poly.pdbx_strand_id
1 'polypeptide(L)'
;MRLLPTELLSGTPIRSRDITLGDDPGINGQLWDPQRIDITAQQGTWERWTVRADRPQSFHIEGVMFQIRNVNGSSPFPEDRGWKDTVWVDGQVELLVYYAQPSWPHFPFQYLSQTLELADRGSIGQMLVNPAP
;
A
#
# COMPACT_ATOMS: atom_id res chain seq x y z
N MET A 1 -34.37 -8.02 0.24
CA MET A 1 -33.26 -7.75 -0.70
C MET A 1 -31.96 -8.03 0.04
N ARG A 2 -31.32 -9.18 -0.20
CA ARG A 2 -30.03 -9.52 0.42
C ARG A 2 -28.97 -8.98 -0.53
N LEU A 3 -28.25 -7.94 -0.12
CA LEU A 3 -27.08 -7.47 -0.85
C LEU A 3 -26.09 -8.63 -0.84
N LEU A 4 -25.85 -9.22 -2.01
CA LEU A 4 -24.77 -10.17 -2.17
C LEU A 4 -23.47 -9.38 -1.92
N PRO A 5 -22.48 -9.94 -1.20
CA PRO A 5 -21.16 -9.34 -1.13
C PRO A 5 -20.72 -9.07 -2.56
N THR A 6 -20.27 -7.84 -2.85
CA THR A 6 -19.50 -7.56 -4.06
C THR A 6 -18.53 -8.72 -4.22
N GLU A 7 -18.54 -9.42 -5.36
CA GLU A 7 -17.56 -10.47 -5.60
C GLU A 7 -16.20 -9.88 -5.21
N LEU A 8 -15.57 -10.48 -4.20
CA LEU A 8 -14.23 -10.10 -3.78
C LEU A 8 -13.35 -10.42 -4.98
N LEU A 9 -13.24 -9.45 -5.90
CA LEU A 9 -12.23 -9.39 -6.94
C LEU A 9 -10.95 -9.84 -6.24
N SER A 10 -10.47 -11.01 -6.65
CA SER A 10 -9.32 -11.67 -6.08
C SER A 10 -8.48 -12.11 -7.26
N GLY A 11 -7.30 -11.52 -7.36
CA GLY A 11 -6.30 -11.92 -8.34
C GLY A 11 -5.17 -12.68 -7.68
N THR A 12 -4.38 -13.36 -8.51
CA THR A 12 -3.11 -13.95 -8.08
C THR A 12 -2.05 -12.86 -8.11
N PRO A 13 -1.36 -12.55 -6.99
CA PRO A 13 -0.30 -11.56 -6.99
C PRO A 13 0.86 -12.04 -7.88
N ILE A 14 1.30 -11.19 -8.80
CA ILE A 14 2.40 -11.51 -9.73
C ILE A 14 3.78 -11.13 -9.15
N ARG A 15 3.79 -10.35 -8.08
CA ARG A 15 4.99 -9.89 -7.37
C ARG A 15 4.66 -9.62 -5.89
N SER A 16 5.69 -9.70 -5.04
CA SER A 16 5.61 -9.30 -3.63
C SER A 16 6.55 -8.13 -3.33
N ARG A 17 6.19 -7.30 -2.34
CA ARG A 17 6.96 -6.15 -1.86
C ARG A 17 7.07 -6.17 -0.33
N ASP A 18 8.15 -5.62 0.18
CA ASP A 18 8.35 -5.36 1.61
C ASP A 18 8.48 -3.84 1.84
N ILE A 19 7.64 -3.31 2.72
CA ILE A 19 7.60 -1.90 3.12
C ILE A 19 7.83 -1.85 4.63
N THR A 20 8.79 -1.04 5.07
CA THR A 20 9.14 -0.88 6.48
C THR A 20 9.08 0.59 6.85
N LEU A 21 8.29 0.88 7.87
CA LEU A 21 8.15 2.17 8.54
C LEU A 21 8.79 2.05 9.93
N GLY A 22 9.38 3.13 10.43
CA GLY A 22 10.02 3.16 11.73
C GLY A 22 9.62 4.36 12.58
N ASP A 23 10.36 4.56 13.67
CA ASP A 23 10.31 5.78 14.48
C ASP A 23 10.91 6.99 13.74
N ASP A 24 11.98 6.76 12.98
CA ASP A 24 12.63 7.78 12.17
C ASP A 24 11.89 7.99 10.85
N PRO A 25 11.87 9.22 10.30
CA PRO A 25 11.26 9.49 9.00
C PRO A 25 11.90 8.70 7.86
N GLY A 26 11.07 8.30 6.90
CA GLY A 26 11.46 7.53 5.74
C GLY A 26 10.70 6.21 5.63
N ILE A 27 10.82 5.58 4.47
CA ILE A 27 10.32 4.24 4.18
C ILE A 27 11.48 3.40 3.66
N ASN A 28 11.65 2.18 4.18
CA ASN A 28 12.78 1.31 3.86
C ASN A 28 14.15 2.00 4.07
N GLY A 29 14.24 2.87 5.08
CA GLY A 29 15.46 3.63 5.40
C GLY A 29 15.79 4.76 4.42
N GLN A 30 14.88 5.11 3.51
CA GLN A 30 15.06 6.20 2.56
C GLN A 30 14.05 7.32 2.81
N LEU A 31 14.53 8.56 2.84
CA LEU A 31 13.67 9.74 2.80
C LEU A 31 13.08 9.92 1.41
N TRP A 32 11.93 10.58 1.35
CA TRP A 32 11.30 11.00 0.11
C TRP A 32 12.28 11.80 -0.76
N ASP A 33 12.38 11.39 -2.02
CA ASP A 33 13.11 12.09 -3.07
C ASP A 33 12.16 12.25 -4.27
N PRO A 34 11.74 13.47 -4.62
CA PRO A 34 10.85 13.72 -5.76
C PRO A 34 11.38 13.19 -7.10
N GLN A 35 12.70 12.98 -7.23
CA GLN A 35 13.33 12.48 -8.46
C GLN A 35 13.46 10.95 -8.48
N ARG A 36 13.15 10.25 -7.39
CA ARG A 36 13.29 8.80 -7.27
C ARG A 36 11.94 8.09 -7.38
N ILE A 37 11.87 7.07 -8.23
CA ILE A 37 10.74 6.13 -8.25
C ILE A 37 11.14 4.90 -7.43
N ASP A 38 10.46 4.67 -6.31
CA ASP A 38 10.75 3.55 -5.41
C ASP A 38 10.11 2.24 -5.91
N ILE A 39 8.93 2.33 -6.52
CA ILE A 39 8.18 1.18 -7.02
C ILE A 39 7.73 1.40 -8.45
N THR A 40 7.97 0.42 -9.31
CA THR A 40 7.34 0.31 -10.64
C THR A 40 6.42 -0.91 -10.67
N ALA A 41 5.15 -0.69 -11.01
CA ALA A 41 4.10 -1.70 -11.12
C ALA A 41 3.40 -1.61 -12.50
N GLN A 42 2.51 -2.56 -12.77
CA GLN A 42 1.74 -2.63 -14.02
C GLN A 42 0.24 -2.47 -13.72
N GLN A 43 -0.42 -1.55 -14.41
CA GLN A 43 -1.87 -1.36 -14.27
C GLN A 43 -2.61 -2.67 -14.59
N GLY A 44 -3.68 -2.96 -13.84
CA GLY A 44 -4.49 -4.17 -13.99
C GLY A 44 -3.90 -5.42 -13.33
N THR A 45 -2.74 -5.30 -12.67
CA THR A 45 -2.10 -6.43 -11.98
C THR A 45 -2.32 -6.39 -10.48
N TRP A 46 -1.95 -7.49 -9.83
CA TRP A 46 -2.06 -7.67 -8.40
C TRP A 46 -0.66 -7.86 -7.81
N GLU A 47 -0.40 -7.24 -6.66
CA GLU A 47 0.82 -7.49 -5.88
C GLU A 47 0.48 -7.77 -4.42
N ARG A 48 1.34 -8.55 -3.76
CA ARG A 48 1.30 -8.73 -2.30
C ARG A 48 2.25 -7.73 -1.66
N TRP A 49 1.75 -6.93 -0.73
CA TRP A 49 2.59 -6.00 0.04
C TRP A 49 2.62 -6.45 1.49
N THR A 50 3.83 -6.65 2.03
CA THR A 50 4.02 -6.83 3.47
C THR A 50 4.49 -5.51 4.04
N VAL A 51 3.65 -4.88 4.86
CA VAL A 51 3.96 -3.58 5.49
C VAL A 51 4.26 -3.81 6.96
N ARG A 52 5.40 -3.31 7.43
CA ARG A 52 5.84 -3.38 8.82
C ARG A 52 6.00 -1.98 9.40
N ALA A 53 5.65 -1.82 10.67
CA ALA A 53 5.89 -0.60 11.41
C ALA A 53 6.30 -0.93 12.84
N ASP A 54 7.52 -0.54 13.23
CA ASP A 54 8.01 -0.69 14.61
C ASP A 54 7.29 0.28 15.55
N ARG A 55 7.00 1.49 15.05
CA ARG A 55 6.09 2.45 15.68
C ARG A 55 4.71 2.37 15.04
N PRO A 56 3.65 2.08 15.81
CA PRO A 56 2.30 1.99 15.29
C PRO A 56 1.88 3.27 14.56
N GLN A 57 1.46 3.12 13.30
CA GLN A 57 1.03 4.24 12.45
C GLN A 57 0.12 3.76 11.32
N SER A 58 -0.67 4.68 10.77
CA SER A 58 -1.46 4.42 9.58
C SER A 58 -0.58 4.49 8.32
N PHE A 59 -0.87 3.67 7.33
CA PHE A 59 -0.20 3.61 6.03
C PHE A 59 -1.23 3.74 4.91
N HIS A 60 -0.95 4.60 3.92
CA HIS A 60 -1.83 4.88 2.79
C HIS A 60 -1.11 4.65 1.45
N ILE A 61 -1.85 4.22 0.43
CA ILE A 61 -1.36 4.05 -0.94
C ILE A 61 -2.35 4.71 -1.91
N GLU A 62 -1.88 5.66 -2.71
CA GLU A 62 -2.68 6.32 -3.73
C GLU A 62 -2.86 5.44 -4.99
N GLY A 63 -3.92 5.69 -5.75
CA GLY A 63 -4.13 5.11 -7.09
C GLY A 63 -4.43 3.61 -7.14
N VAL A 64 -4.49 2.96 -5.97
CA VAL A 64 -4.78 1.53 -5.82
C VAL A 64 -6.00 1.32 -4.95
N MET A 65 -6.41 0.06 -4.87
CA MET A 65 -7.25 -0.44 -3.79
C MET A 65 -6.66 -1.76 -3.30
N PHE A 66 -6.79 -2.07 -2.02
CA PHE A 66 -6.28 -3.31 -1.45
C PHE A 66 -7.25 -3.97 -0.48
N GLN A 67 -7.03 -5.27 -0.26
CA GLN A 67 -7.66 -6.05 0.80
C GLN A 67 -6.60 -6.48 1.80
N ILE A 68 -6.90 -6.35 3.10
CA ILE A 68 -6.03 -6.90 4.14
C ILE A 68 -6.20 -8.42 4.14
N ARG A 69 -5.09 -9.15 4.01
CA ARG A 69 -5.06 -10.63 4.00
C ARG A 69 -4.61 -11.20 5.33
N ASN A 70 -3.73 -10.50 6.02
CA ASN A 70 -3.16 -10.93 7.29
C ASN A 70 -2.82 -9.71 8.16
N VAL A 71 -3.03 -9.85 9.47
CA VAL A 71 -2.58 -8.89 10.50
C VAL A 71 -1.85 -9.70 11.57
N ASN A 72 -0.54 -9.50 11.73
CA ASN A 72 0.30 -10.17 12.73
C ASN A 72 0.14 -11.70 12.77
N GLY A 73 0.14 -12.35 11.61
CA GLY A 73 -0.02 -13.80 11.48
C GLY A 73 -1.47 -14.30 11.52
N SER A 74 -2.44 -13.43 11.80
CA SER A 74 -3.86 -13.77 11.97
C SER A 74 -4.74 -13.21 10.86
N SER A 75 -5.96 -13.75 10.73
CA SER A 75 -6.96 -13.19 9.83
C SER A 75 -7.45 -11.82 10.32
N PRO A 76 -7.71 -10.85 9.42
CA PRO A 76 -8.25 -9.56 9.80
C PRO A 76 -9.69 -9.66 10.32
N PHE A 77 -10.09 -8.67 11.12
CA PHE A 77 -11.46 -8.49 11.58
C PHE A 77 -12.43 -8.34 10.41
N PRO A 78 -13.72 -8.75 10.55
CA PRO A 78 -14.70 -8.67 9.47
C PRO A 78 -14.82 -7.29 8.81
N GLU A 79 -14.78 -6.22 9.60
CA GLU A 79 -14.84 -4.83 9.18
C GLU A 79 -13.66 -4.38 8.30
N ASP A 80 -12.54 -5.10 8.35
CA ASP A 80 -11.31 -4.80 7.60
C ASP A 80 -11.12 -5.67 6.34
N ARG A 81 -12.06 -6.59 6.06
CA ARG A 81 -11.98 -7.50 4.90
C ARG A 81 -12.41 -6.86 3.59
N GLY A 82 -13.00 -5.67 3.64
CA GLY A 82 -13.42 -4.91 2.48
C GLY A 82 -12.24 -4.31 1.69
N TRP A 83 -12.59 -3.57 0.65
CA TRP A 83 -11.65 -2.75 -0.09
C TRP A 83 -11.25 -1.51 0.73
N LYS A 84 -9.95 -1.23 0.76
CA LYS A 84 -9.36 -0.11 1.50
C LYS A 84 -8.24 0.54 0.68
N ASP A 85 -7.85 1.73 1.10
CA ASP A 85 -6.66 2.47 0.65
C ASP A 85 -5.72 2.84 1.82
N THR A 86 -6.20 2.63 3.06
CA THR A 86 -5.50 2.99 4.29
C THR A 86 -5.63 1.87 5.31
N VAL A 87 -4.54 1.56 6.03
CA VAL A 87 -4.48 0.51 7.04
C VAL A 87 -3.68 0.97 8.27
N TRP A 88 -4.14 0.61 9.46
CA TRP A 88 -3.34 0.76 10.68
C TRP A 88 -2.31 -0.37 10.76
N VAL A 89 -1.05 -0.03 10.95
CA VAL A 89 0.06 -0.99 11.04
C VAL A 89 0.68 -0.89 12.43
N ASP A 90 0.53 -1.95 13.20
CA ASP A 90 1.18 -2.17 14.49
C ASP A 90 1.81 -3.57 14.43
N GLY A 91 3.12 -3.64 14.22
CA GLY A 91 3.79 -4.86 13.79
C GLY A 91 3.76 -5.04 12.27
N GLN A 92 3.00 -6.01 11.76
CA GLN A 92 2.99 -6.39 10.34
C GLN A 92 1.57 -6.63 9.80
N VAL A 93 1.32 -6.15 8.57
CA VAL A 93 0.13 -6.48 7.79
C VAL A 93 0.51 -6.99 6.39
N GLU A 94 -0.28 -7.93 5.86
CA GLU A 94 -0.19 -8.36 4.45
C GLU A 94 -1.40 -7.82 3.68
N LEU A 95 -1.12 -7.13 2.58
CA LEU A 95 -2.11 -6.52 1.70
C LEU A 95 -2.09 -7.23 0.34
N LEU A 96 -3.27 -7.49 -0.23
CA LEU A 96 -3.40 -7.79 -1.65
C LEU A 96 -3.80 -6.50 -2.38
N VAL A 97 -2.84 -5.91 -3.08
CA VAL A 97 -2.94 -4.61 -3.75
C VAL A 97 -3.31 -4.80 -5.21
N TYR A 98 -4.30 -4.04 -5.69
CA TYR A 98 -4.72 -3.99 -7.09
C TYR A 98 -4.42 -2.61 -7.68
N TYR A 99 -3.69 -2.59 -8.79
CA TYR A 99 -3.30 -1.36 -9.49
C TYR A 99 -4.35 -0.94 -10.51
N ALA A 100 -5.37 -0.20 -10.06
CA ALA A 100 -6.48 0.21 -10.91
C ALA A 100 -6.13 1.37 -11.85
N GLN A 101 -5.27 2.29 -11.42
CA GLN A 101 -4.98 3.55 -12.12
C GLN A 101 -3.53 3.62 -12.64
N PRO A 102 -3.28 4.25 -13.80
CA PRO A 102 -1.93 4.52 -14.27
C PRO A 102 -1.36 5.79 -13.61
N SER A 103 -0.04 5.96 -13.69
CA SER A 103 0.68 7.17 -13.27
C SER A 103 1.87 7.42 -14.20
N TRP A 104 2.58 8.55 -14.05
CA TRP A 104 3.71 8.90 -14.91
C TRP A 104 4.96 9.28 -14.11
N PRO A 105 6.18 9.23 -14.67
CA PRO A 105 7.39 9.56 -13.93
C PRO A 105 7.39 10.95 -13.29
N HIS A 106 6.70 11.93 -13.89
CA HIS A 106 6.55 13.28 -13.35
C HIS A 106 5.23 13.52 -12.60
N PHE A 107 4.35 12.51 -12.55
CA PHE A 107 3.10 12.48 -11.80
C PHE A 107 2.92 11.09 -11.16
N PRO A 108 3.83 10.67 -10.28
CA PRO A 108 3.76 9.36 -9.64
C PRO A 108 2.64 9.35 -8.58
N PHE A 109 2.12 8.16 -8.26
CA PHE A 109 1.36 7.98 -7.03
C PHE A 109 2.30 7.95 -5.83
N GLN A 110 1.77 8.24 -4.65
CA GLN A 110 2.51 8.15 -3.40
C GLN A 110 1.99 7.02 -2.52
N TYR A 111 2.89 6.44 -1.73
CA TYR A 111 2.54 5.64 -0.57
C TYR A 111 3.30 6.17 0.64
N LEU A 112 2.60 6.36 1.75
CA LEU A 112 3.10 7.19 2.82
C LEU A 112 2.57 6.79 4.20
N SER A 113 3.31 7.22 5.22
CA SER A 113 2.75 7.32 6.57
C SER A 113 1.58 8.29 6.55
N GLN A 114 0.49 7.93 7.21
CA GLN A 114 -0.64 8.83 7.49
C GLN A 114 -0.50 9.55 8.83
N THR A 115 0.64 9.40 9.51
CA THR A 115 1.08 10.39 10.51
C THR A 115 1.68 11.56 9.75
N LEU A 116 0.95 12.67 9.66
CA LEU A 116 1.27 13.80 8.79
C LEU A 116 2.66 14.38 9.06
N GLU A 117 3.09 14.44 10.32
CA GLU A 117 4.41 14.93 10.69
C GLU A 117 5.53 14.02 10.17
N LEU A 118 5.29 12.71 10.05
CA LEU A 118 6.26 11.78 9.47
C LEU A 118 6.28 11.90 7.95
N ALA A 119 5.11 12.05 7.31
CA ALA A 119 5.01 12.30 5.88
C ALA A 119 5.76 13.58 5.47
N ASP A 120 5.51 14.70 6.14
CA ASP A 120 6.18 15.98 5.91
C ASP A 120 7.70 15.90 6.13
N ARG A 121 8.15 14.99 7.01
CA ARG A 121 9.58 14.73 7.25
C ARG A 121 10.19 13.72 6.29
N GLY A 122 9.43 13.18 5.33
CA GLY A 122 9.92 12.34 4.25
C GLY A 122 9.52 10.87 4.30
N SER A 123 8.57 10.44 5.14
CA SER A 123 7.99 9.09 5.11
C SER A 123 7.02 8.90 3.95
N ILE A 124 7.50 9.12 2.73
CA ILE A 124 6.77 9.03 1.46
C ILE A 124 7.65 8.27 0.46
N GLY A 125 7.08 7.29 -0.23
CA GLY A 125 7.65 6.66 -1.40
C GLY A 125 6.83 6.95 -2.65
N GLN A 126 7.49 6.97 -3.82
CA GLN A 126 6.87 7.21 -5.11
C GLN A 126 6.67 5.93 -5.90
N MET A 127 5.52 5.83 -6.56
CA MET A 127 5.09 4.65 -7.29
C MET A 127 4.68 5.02 -8.71
N LEU A 128 5.36 4.39 -9.67
CA LEU A 128 5.04 4.41 -11.08
C LEU A 128 4.21 3.17 -11.45
N VAL A 129 2.95 3.36 -11.79
CA VAL A 129 2.10 2.34 -12.40
C VAL A 129 2.07 2.55 -13.92
N ASN A 130 2.74 1.67 -14.66
CA ASN A 130 2.73 1.71 -16.12
C ASN A 130 1.31 1.43 -16.64
N PRO A 131 0.79 2.23 -17.60
CA PRO A 131 -0.52 2.01 -18.16
C PRO A 131 -0.63 0.62 -18.80
N ALA A 132 -1.82 0.03 -18.72
CA ALA A 132 -2.11 -1.17 -19.48
C ALA A 132 -2.07 -0.86 -20.99
N PRO A 133 -1.60 -1.79 -21.84
CA PRO A 133 -1.64 -1.63 -23.29
C PRO A 133 -3.06 -1.49 -23.82
#